data_AF-A0A017SVW7-F1
#
_entry.id   AF-A0A017SVW7-F1
#
_cell.length_a   1.000
_cell.length_b   1.000
_cell.length_c   1.000
_cell.angle_alpha   90.00
_cell.angle_beta   90.00
_cell.angle_gamma   90.00
#
_symmetry.space_group_name_H-M   'P 1'
#
loop_
_entity.id
_entity.type
_entity.pdbx_description
1 polymer ?
#
loop_
_entity_poly.entity_id
_entity_poly.type
_entity_poly.pdbx_seq_one_letter_code
_entity_poly.pdbx_strand_id
1 'polypeptide(L)'
;MYSWGDDTSDWAKPGAYAYSPAAKKERAEDAARADAHGPRTYGNRNSPNEQLTTPRKRVTSQSATPLIVAVDVTGSMQRWPAEIFDRLPLLYQTLSQYRQDLEICFVAIGDSRSDQWPLQATHFARGFDLETQLHALYGEGGGGDIPESYGLFAHWVHTHVSAPNAERPFLIVFGDAPMHTEIFNEEIKHVLGDDPGQSVSAIAAWHNVCRTWNTWFLRRPGGTRGDNIDKQWASAIGAQQIVHMDDEQRAVDYAMGLIARSWGHFEDFKTNMKARQDPQKVREIEERVVALEKAIEGARGPVALECPRCSAPLRDVSGSRATCSFCNVVVNVPSSTSR
;
A
#
# COMPACT_ATOMS: atom_id res chain seq x y z
N MET A 1 -16.76 7.20 13.98
CA MET A 1 -16.30 7.18 12.58
C MET A 1 -15.34 8.33 12.42
N TYR A 2 -14.15 8.13 11.86
CA TYR A 2 -13.16 9.19 11.79
C TYR A 2 -13.59 10.22 10.73
N SER A 3 -13.57 11.49 11.09
CA SER A 3 -13.86 12.60 10.19
C SER A 3 -12.57 13.15 9.58
N TRP A 4 -12.70 13.90 8.48
CA TRP A 4 -11.60 14.64 7.89
C TRP A 4 -11.37 15.98 8.63
N GLY A 5 -11.18 15.93 9.96
CA GLY A 5 -10.74 17.08 10.75
C GLY A 5 -9.86 16.73 11.96
N ASP A 6 -9.42 17.75 12.69
CA ASP A 6 -8.54 17.66 13.87
C ASP A 6 -9.26 17.17 15.14
N ASP A 7 -10.42 16.51 14.99
CA ASP A 7 -11.18 16.06 16.14
C ASP A 7 -10.48 14.87 16.81
N THR A 8 -9.88 15.15 17.96
CA THR A 8 -9.24 14.15 18.82
C THR A 8 -10.10 13.80 20.04
N SER A 9 -11.38 14.17 20.04
CA SER A 9 -12.25 14.04 21.22
C SER A 9 -12.53 12.59 21.61
N ASP A 10 -12.45 11.66 20.67
CA ASP A 10 -12.61 10.22 20.88
C ASP A 10 -11.30 9.48 21.20
N TRP A 11 -10.19 10.19 21.32
CA TRP A 11 -8.89 9.59 21.63
C TRP A 11 -8.78 9.22 23.10
N ALA A 12 -7.94 8.22 23.42
CA ALA A 12 -7.69 7.81 24.81
C ALA A 12 -7.15 8.95 25.70
N LYS A 13 -6.41 9.91 25.10
CA LYS A 13 -5.90 11.12 25.76
C LYS A 13 -6.11 12.34 24.86
N PRO A 14 -7.30 12.95 24.85
CA PRO A 14 -7.59 14.12 24.04
C PRO A 14 -6.60 15.26 24.34
N GLY A 15 -6.08 15.92 23.31
CA GLY A 15 -5.12 17.03 23.44
C GLY A 15 -3.68 16.63 23.82
N ALA A 16 -3.37 15.34 24.00
CA ALA A 16 -2.01 14.87 24.28
C ALA A 16 -1.08 14.87 23.05
N TYR A 17 -1.60 15.24 21.88
CA TYR A 17 -0.87 15.36 20.63
C TYR A 17 -1.36 16.58 19.87
N ALA A 18 -0.42 17.29 19.25
CA ALA A 18 -0.72 18.43 18.40
C ALA A 18 -0.08 18.19 17.03
N TYR A 19 -0.92 18.14 16.01
CA TYR A 19 -0.47 18.08 14.62
C TYR A 19 0.37 19.30 14.24
N SER A 20 1.24 19.13 13.24
CA SER A 20 2.13 20.19 12.75
C SER A 20 1.39 21.51 12.43
N PRO A 21 1.88 22.67 12.92
CA PRO A 21 1.30 23.97 12.58
C PRO A 21 1.33 24.29 11.08
N ALA A 22 2.28 23.73 10.33
CA ALA A 22 2.46 23.99 8.91
C ALA A 22 1.26 23.54 8.07
N ALA A 23 0.61 22.44 8.46
CA ALA A 23 -0.57 21.91 7.78
C ALA A 23 -1.90 22.42 8.37
N LYS A 24 -1.86 23.36 9.33
CA LYS A 24 -3.06 23.78 10.10
C LYS A 24 -4.13 24.43 9.23
N LYS A 25 -3.74 25.25 8.25
CA LYS A 25 -4.69 25.95 7.38
C LYS A 25 -5.48 24.98 6.50
N GLU A 26 -4.77 24.11 5.79
CA GLU A 26 -5.38 23.12 4.89
C GLU A 26 -6.29 22.15 5.65
N ARG A 27 -5.84 21.65 6.81
CA ARG A 27 -6.67 20.81 7.68
C ARG A 27 -7.93 21.52 8.18
N ALA A 28 -7.85 22.81 8.49
CA ALA A 28 -9.02 23.59 8.90
C ALA A 28 -10.02 23.79 7.76
N GLU A 29 -9.54 23.95 6.52
CA GLU A 29 -10.38 24.04 5.33
C GLU A 29 -11.08 22.70 5.04
N ASP A 30 -10.34 21.58 5.14
CA ASP A 30 -10.91 20.23 5.00
C ASP A 30 -11.94 19.91 6.09
N ALA A 31 -11.66 20.28 7.34
CA ALA A 31 -12.59 20.10 8.46
C ALA A 31 -13.89 20.89 8.24
N ALA A 32 -13.79 22.15 7.79
CA ALA A 32 -14.98 22.96 7.49
C ALA A 32 -15.83 22.36 6.35
N ARG A 33 -15.18 21.76 5.34
CA ARG A 33 -15.89 21.04 4.27
C ARG A 33 -16.58 19.78 4.79
N ALA A 34 -15.91 19.03 5.68
CA ALA A 34 -16.48 17.84 6.31
C ALA A 34 -17.68 18.16 7.20
N ASP A 35 -17.58 19.20 8.03
CA ASP A 35 -18.67 19.66 8.89
C ASP A 35 -19.89 20.10 8.07
N ALA A 36 -19.66 20.77 6.93
CA ALA A 36 -20.72 21.16 6.01
C ALA A 36 -21.36 19.98 5.27
N HIS A 37 -20.61 18.91 5.01
CA HIS A 37 -21.10 17.70 4.35
C HIS A 37 -21.92 16.82 5.28
N GLY A 38 -21.61 16.84 6.59
CA GLY A 38 -22.24 15.99 7.60
C GLY A 38 -21.56 14.62 7.71
N PRO A 39 -22.08 13.74 8.59
CA PRO A 39 -21.47 12.44 8.84
C PRO A 39 -21.49 11.56 7.59
N ARG A 40 -20.38 10.85 7.35
CA ARG A 40 -20.30 9.84 6.30
C ARG A 40 -21.39 8.80 6.52
N THR A 41 -22.18 8.57 5.47
CA THR A 41 -23.20 7.52 5.44
C THR A 41 -22.90 6.55 4.31
N TYR A 42 -22.68 5.28 4.64
CA TYR A 42 -22.71 4.22 3.64
C TYR A 42 -24.18 3.93 3.34
N GLY A 43 -24.76 4.63 2.36
CA GLY A 43 -26.12 4.38 1.92
C GLY A 43 -26.27 2.93 1.41
N ASN A 44 -27.50 2.42 1.39
CA ASN A 44 -27.85 1.16 0.71
C ASN A 44 -27.69 1.33 -0.81
N ARG A 45 -26.46 1.34 -1.29
CA ARG A 45 -26.13 1.29 -2.72
C ARG A 45 -25.83 -0.16 -3.07
N ASN A 46 -26.20 -0.55 -4.28
CA ASN A 46 -26.01 -1.91 -4.80
C ASN A 46 -24.90 -1.97 -5.87
N SER A 47 -24.15 -0.88 -6.05
CA SER A 47 -23.09 -0.76 -7.05
C SER A 47 -22.13 0.40 -6.72
N PRO A 48 -20.88 0.37 -7.22
CA PRO A 48 -19.96 1.48 -7.12
C PRO A 48 -20.34 2.64 -8.04
N ASN A 49 -19.67 3.79 -7.87
CA ASN A 49 -19.67 4.84 -8.87
C ASN A 49 -18.61 4.55 -9.94
N GLU A 50 -19.00 3.77 -10.94
CA GLU A 50 -18.10 3.30 -12.02
C GLU A 50 -17.39 4.43 -12.77
N GLN A 51 -17.96 5.64 -12.83
CA GLN A 51 -17.28 6.77 -13.48
C GLN A 51 -16.00 7.17 -12.75
N LEU A 52 -16.01 7.04 -11.42
CA LEU A 52 -14.89 7.37 -10.53
C LEU A 52 -13.98 6.18 -10.27
N THR A 53 -14.51 4.96 -10.30
CA THR A 53 -13.79 3.76 -9.85
C THR A 53 -13.40 2.79 -10.97
N THR A 54 -13.74 3.08 -12.23
CA THR A 54 -13.42 2.15 -13.33
C THR A 54 -11.92 1.91 -13.47
N PRO A 55 -11.47 0.64 -13.48
CA PRO A 55 -10.05 0.31 -13.63
C PRO A 55 -9.55 0.50 -15.06
N ARG A 56 -10.44 0.76 -16.03
CA ARG A 56 -10.09 0.99 -17.44
C ARG A 56 -9.40 2.33 -17.70
N LYS A 57 -9.47 3.25 -16.74
CA LYS A 57 -8.83 4.56 -16.84
C LYS A 57 -7.40 4.47 -16.29
N ARG A 58 -6.48 5.14 -16.99
CA ARG A 58 -5.15 5.38 -16.43
C ARG A 58 -5.24 6.42 -15.32
N VAL A 59 -4.51 6.17 -14.25
CA VAL A 59 -4.42 7.03 -13.07
C VAL A 59 -3.00 7.58 -12.99
N THR A 60 -2.86 8.88 -12.78
CA THR A 60 -1.55 9.53 -12.73
C THR A 60 -1.49 10.49 -11.56
N SER A 61 -0.39 10.46 -10.82
CA SER A 61 -0.06 11.47 -9.81
C SER A 61 1.18 12.25 -10.25
N GLN A 62 1.15 13.57 -10.07
CA GLN A 62 2.32 14.44 -10.23
C GLN A 62 3.02 14.72 -8.91
N SER A 63 2.47 14.22 -7.80
CA SER A 63 3.08 14.34 -6.48
C SER A 63 4.38 13.54 -6.40
N ALA A 64 5.30 13.97 -5.53
CA ALA A 64 6.46 13.17 -5.17
C ALA A 64 6.11 12.08 -4.13
N THR A 65 4.90 12.12 -3.56
CA THR A 65 4.46 11.25 -2.47
C THR A 65 3.10 10.57 -2.71
N PRO A 66 2.86 9.93 -3.87
CA PRO A 66 1.66 9.14 -4.06
C PRO A 66 1.66 7.89 -3.18
N LEU A 67 0.48 7.49 -2.75
CA LEU A 67 0.21 6.29 -1.97
C LEU A 67 -0.95 5.52 -2.59
N ILE A 68 -0.78 4.21 -2.80
CA ILE A 68 -1.89 3.32 -3.12
C ILE A 68 -2.27 2.57 -1.85
N VAL A 69 -3.56 2.62 -1.49
CA VAL A 69 -4.13 1.74 -0.47
C VAL A 69 -5.16 0.85 -1.11
N ALA A 70 -4.82 -0.44 -1.19
CA ALA A 70 -5.67 -1.47 -1.76
C ALA A 70 -6.21 -2.37 -0.66
N VAL A 71 -7.52 -2.63 -0.69
CA VAL A 71 -8.24 -3.41 0.30
C VAL A 71 -8.96 -4.53 -0.42
N ASP A 72 -8.67 -5.77 -0.04
CA ASP A 72 -9.49 -6.92 -0.44
C ASP A 72 -10.91 -6.77 0.17
N VAL A 73 -11.93 -6.85 -0.68
CA VAL A 73 -13.35 -6.69 -0.32
C VAL A 73 -14.17 -7.98 -0.46
N THR A 74 -13.47 -9.12 -0.52
CA THR A 74 -14.08 -10.45 -0.66
C THR A 74 -14.79 -10.90 0.61
N GLY A 75 -15.57 -11.98 0.51
CA GLY A 75 -16.35 -12.48 1.63
C GLY A 75 -15.50 -12.96 2.82
N SER A 76 -14.28 -13.46 2.58
CA SER A 76 -13.37 -13.90 3.65
C SER A 76 -13.05 -12.75 4.59
N MET A 77 -12.86 -11.54 4.08
CA MET A 77 -12.48 -10.32 4.82
C MET A 77 -13.56 -9.81 5.79
N GLN A 78 -14.81 -10.31 5.70
CA GLN A 78 -15.90 -9.99 6.61
C GLN A 78 -16.12 -8.47 6.79
N ARG A 79 -16.07 -7.94 8.03
CA ARG A 79 -16.27 -6.52 8.35
C ARG A 79 -15.00 -5.68 8.21
N TRP A 80 -13.85 -6.32 8.00
CA TRP A 80 -12.56 -5.66 8.04
C TRP A 80 -12.39 -4.56 6.97
N PRO A 81 -12.90 -4.70 5.73
CA PRO A 81 -12.80 -3.63 4.74
C PRO A 81 -13.51 -2.35 5.19
N ALA A 82 -14.70 -2.48 5.80
CA ALA A 82 -15.43 -1.34 6.36
C ALA A 82 -14.64 -0.67 7.50
N GLU A 83 -14.01 -1.46 8.38
CA GLU A 83 -13.17 -0.93 9.46
C GLU A 83 -11.92 -0.21 8.93
N ILE A 84 -11.29 -0.72 7.86
CA ILE A 84 -10.17 -0.08 7.19
C ILE A 84 -10.63 1.25 6.58
N PHE A 85 -11.68 1.23 5.77
CA PHE A 85 -12.24 2.42 5.10
C PHE A 85 -12.61 3.51 6.10
N ASP A 86 -13.19 3.15 7.25
CA ASP A 86 -13.51 4.10 8.31
C ASP A 86 -12.30 4.78 8.93
N ARG A 87 -11.12 4.16 8.88
CA ARG A 87 -9.86 4.67 9.46
C ARG A 87 -8.95 5.37 8.46
N LEU A 88 -9.24 5.31 7.17
CA LEU A 88 -8.45 6.00 6.14
C LEU A 88 -8.35 7.53 6.31
N PRO A 89 -9.36 8.25 6.84
CA PRO A 89 -9.21 9.68 7.16
C PRO A 89 -8.07 9.95 8.14
N LEU A 90 -7.98 9.14 9.20
CA LEU A 90 -6.92 9.22 10.20
C LEU A 90 -5.54 8.94 9.59
N LEU A 91 -5.46 7.98 8.65
CA LEU A 91 -4.24 7.70 7.89
C LEU A 91 -3.77 8.94 7.12
N TYR A 92 -4.66 9.54 6.34
CA TYR A 92 -4.31 10.70 5.54
C TYR A 92 -3.89 11.88 6.41
N GLN A 93 -4.64 12.22 7.47
CA GLN A 93 -4.29 13.33 8.36
C GLN A 93 -2.94 13.14 9.04
N THR A 94 -2.66 11.92 9.48
CA THR A 94 -1.42 11.59 10.17
C THR A 94 -0.22 11.57 9.24
N LEU A 95 -0.39 11.23 7.96
CA LEU A 95 0.70 11.18 6.99
C LEU A 95 0.92 12.51 6.25
N SER A 96 -0.15 13.24 5.96
CA SER A 96 -0.09 14.55 5.28
C SER A 96 0.64 15.63 6.09
N GLN A 97 0.63 15.52 7.42
CA GLN A 97 1.46 16.40 8.27
C GLN A 97 2.96 16.16 8.11
N TYR A 98 3.37 14.95 7.70
CA TYR A 98 4.77 14.60 7.44
C TYR A 98 5.16 15.01 6.02
N ARG A 99 4.25 14.78 5.06
CA ARG A 99 4.43 15.16 3.66
C ARG A 99 3.14 15.73 3.08
N GLN A 100 3.12 17.05 2.89
CA GLN A 100 1.93 17.81 2.50
C GLN A 100 1.46 17.54 1.07
N ASP A 101 2.33 17.03 0.21
CA ASP A 101 2.00 16.66 -1.16
C ASP A 101 1.37 15.26 -1.27
N LEU A 102 1.06 14.58 -0.15
CA LEU A 102 0.48 13.25 -0.14
C LEU A 102 -0.81 13.19 -0.95
N GLU A 103 -0.85 12.30 -1.94
CA GLU A 103 -2.06 11.93 -2.66
C GLU A 103 -2.30 10.43 -2.50
N ILE A 104 -3.56 10.03 -2.30
CA ILE A 104 -3.95 8.63 -2.11
C ILE A 104 -4.88 8.18 -3.23
N CYS A 105 -4.58 7.01 -3.78
CA CYS A 105 -5.46 6.23 -4.65
C CYS A 105 -6.01 5.05 -3.84
N PHE A 106 -7.33 4.94 -3.74
CA PHE A 106 -7.99 3.82 -3.08
C PHE A 106 -8.37 2.75 -4.09
N VAL A 107 -8.17 1.50 -3.71
CA VAL A 107 -8.48 0.34 -4.55
C VAL A 107 -9.26 -0.68 -3.73
N ALA A 108 -10.38 -1.17 -4.26
CA ALA A 108 -11.08 -2.34 -3.75
C ALA A 108 -10.78 -3.52 -4.69
N ILE A 109 -10.30 -4.62 -4.13
CA ILE A 109 -9.92 -5.84 -4.85
C ILE A 109 -10.95 -6.92 -4.55
N GLY A 110 -11.59 -7.46 -5.59
CA GLY A 110 -12.42 -8.66 -5.54
C GLY A 110 -11.84 -9.78 -6.40
N ASP A 111 -12.70 -10.70 -6.83
CA ASP A 111 -12.36 -11.83 -7.72
C ASP A 111 -12.93 -11.63 -9.12
N SER A 112 -12.06 -11.59 -10.13
CA SER A 112 -12.45 -11.45 -11.55
C SER A 112 -13.25 -12.60 -12.11
N ARG A 113 -13.33 -13.72 -11.38
CA ARG A 113 -14.06 -14.92 -11.83
C ARG A 113 -15.46 -15.02 -11.26
N SER A 114 -15.77 -14.22 -10.23
CA SER A 114 -17.00 -14.34 -9.45
C SER A 114 -17.75 -13.01 -9.31
N ASP A 115 -17.02 -11.89 -9.19
CA ASP A 115 -17.57 -10.58 -8.86
C ASP A 115 -17.95 -9.75 -10.11
N GLN A 116 -18.90 -8.84 -9.96
CA GLN A 116 -19.32 -7.92 -11.03
C GLN A 116 -18.36 -6.73 -11.20
N TRP A 117 -17.76 -6.26 -10.11
CA TRP A 117 -16.78 -5.17 -10.05
C TRP A 117 -15.50 -5.66 -9.35
N PRO A 118 -14.77 -6.61 -9.98
CA PRO A 118 -13.63 -7.32 -9.35
C PRO A 118 -12.41 -6.45 -9.09
N LEU A 119 -12.35 -5.27 -9.71
CA LEU A 119 -11.35 -4.26 -9.42
C LEU A 119 -11.98 -2.88 -9.54
N GLN A 120 -11.87 -2.09 -8.48
CA GLN A 120 -12.34 -0.72 -8.43
C GLN A 120 -11.18 0.16 -7.98
N ALA A 121 -10.81 1.16 -8.76
CA ALA A 121 -9.68 2.04 -8.47
C ALA A 121 -10.04 3.50 -8.69
N THR A 122 -9.79 4.33 -7.68
CA THR A 122 -10.05 5.77 -7.72
C THR A 122 -8.90 6.51 -8.41
N HIS A 123 -9.07 7.81 -8.68
CA HIS A 123 -7.89 8.64 -8.99
C HIS A 123 -7.12 8.99 -7.71
N PHE A 124 -5.90 9.50 -7.85
CA PHE A 124 -5.17 10.11 -6.75
C PHE A 124 -5.88 11.38 -6.30
N ALA A 125 -6.21 11.46 -5.02
CA ALA A 125 -6.84 12.63 -4.41
C ALA A 125 -6.15 12.97 -3.09
N ARG A 126 -6.50 14.14 -2.53
CA ARG A 126 -5.98 14.62 -1.25
C ARG A 126 -7.06 15.41 -0.51
N GLY A 127 -6.83 15.64 0.77
CA GLY A 127 -7.74 16.38 1.64
C GLY A 127 -9.14 15.78 1.64
N PHE A 128 -10.15 16.63 1.73
CA PHE A 128 -11.55 16.22 1.73
C PHE A 128 -12.00 15.55 0.41
N ASP A 129 -11.29 15.71 -0.71
CA ASP A 129 -11.67 15.05 -1.97
C ASP A 129 -11.57 13.52 -1.89
N LEU A 130 -10.77 13.01 -0.94
CA LEU A 130 -10.70 11.59 -0.61
C LEU A 130 -12.03 11.03 -0.10
N GLU A 131 -12.90 11.87 0.48
CA GLU A 131 -14.24 11.45 0.90
C GLU A 131 -15.09 11.03 -0.30
N THR A 132 -15.00 11.78 -1.40
CA THR A 132 -15.72 11.45 -2.64
C THR A 132 -15.19 10.14 -3.25
N GLN A 133 -13.87 9.93 -3.20
CA GLN A 133 -13.25 8.70 -3.70
C GLN A 133 -13.66 7.49 -2.88
N LEU A 134 -13.67 7.61 -1.55
CA LEU A 134 -14.04 6.53 -0.65
C LEU A 134 -15.51 6.14 -0.80
N HIS A 135 -16.40 7.14 -0.91
CA HIS A 135 -17.84 6.91 -1.17
C HIS A 135 -18.16 6.31 -2.55
N ALA A 136 -17.20 6.36 -3.48
CA ALA A 136 -17.37 5.82 -4.81
C ALA A 136 -17.18 4.29 -4.85
N LEU A 137 -16.43 3.74 -3.89
CA LEU A 137 -16.14 2.31 -3.78
C LEU A 137 -17.34 1.53 -3.23
N TYR A 138 -17.44 0.27 -3.62
CA TYR A 138 -18.46 -0.66 -3.18
C TYR A 138 -17.86 -2.03 -2.90
N GLY A 139 -18.04 -2.55 -1.69
CA GLY A 139 -17.73 -3.94 -1.39
C GLY A 139 -18.93 -4.80 -1.72
N GLU A 140 -18.83 -5.65 -2.74
CA GLU A 140 -19.93 -6.55 -3.14
C GLU A 140 -20.32 -7.49 -2.02
N GLY A 141 -19.32 -8.04 -1.30
CA GLY A 141 -19.53 -9.01 -0.24
C GLY A 141 -20.14 -10.32 -0.77
N GLY A 142 -19.71 -11.45 -0.22
CA GLY A 142 -20.37 -12.74 -0.46
C GLY A 142 -19.76 -13.66 -1.52
N GLY A 143 -18.57 -13.37 -2.05
CA GLY A 143 -17.76 -14.32 -2.84
C GLY A 143 -16.76 -15.05 -1.93
N GLY A 144 -16.71 -16.39 -2.02
CA GLY A 144 -16.04 -17.27 -1.07
C GLY A 144 -15.25 -18.39 -1.74
N ASP A 145 -14.50 -18.08 -2.80
CA ASP A 145 -13.55 -19.03 -3.39
C ASP A 145 -12.15 -18.43 -3.43
N ILE A 146 -11.28 -18.98 -2.59
CA ILE A 146 -9.83 -18.80 -2.69
C ILE A 146 -9.36 -19.55 -3.96
N PRO A 147 -8.56 -18.96 -4.86
CA PRO A 147 -7.76 -17.71 -4.76
C PRO A 147 -8.44 -16.44 -5.29
N GLU A 148 -7.86 -15.27 -4.97
CA GLU A 148 -8.36 -13.94 -5.35
C GLU A 148 -7.55 -13.27 -6.48
N SER A 149 -8.09 -12.20 -7.08
CA SER A 149 -7.50 -11.52 -8.24
C SER A 149 -6.44 -10.45 -7.94
N TYR A 150 -5.58 -10.68 -6.93
CA TYR A 150 -4.44 -9.80 -6.64
C TYR A 150 -3.46 -9.65 -7.81
N GLY A 151 -3.33 -10.67 -8.65
CA GLY A 151 -2.50 -10.59 -9.86
C GLY A 151 -3.02 -9.53 -10.84
N LEU A 152 -4.34 -9.48 -11.06
CA LEU A 152 -4.98 -8.49 -11.93
C LEU A 152 -4.74 -7.07 -11.41
N PHE A 153 -4.85 -6.88 -10.10
CA PHE A 153 -4.49 -5.61 -9.46
C PHE A 153 -3.03 -5.23 -9.71
N ALA A 154 -2.08 -6.15 -9.53
CA ALA A 154 -0.66 -5.87 -9.80
C ALA A 154 -0.41 -5.50 -11.27
N HIS A 155 -1.10 -6.18 -12.20
CA HIS A 155 -1.03 -5.84 -13.62
C HIS A 155 -1.57 -4.42 -13.87
N TRP A 156 -2.71 -4.06 -13.29
CA TRP A 156 -3.27 -2.70 -13.38
C TRP A 156 -2.31 -1.65 -12.83
N VAL A 157 -1.69 -1.86 -11.66
CA VAL A 157 -0.70 -0.93 -11.11
C VAL A 157 0.46 -0.72 -12.09
N HIS A 158 0.92 -1.79 -12.74
CA HIS A 158 2.03 -1.71 -13.69
C HIS A 158 1.65 -0.98 -15.00
N THR A 159 0.44 -1.16 -15.52
CA THR A 159 0.06 -0.69 -16.86
C THR A 159 -0.77 0.60 -16.85
N HIS A 160 -1.50 0.88 -15.77
CA HIS A 160 -2.45 1.98 -15.69
C HIS A 160 -2.05 3.07 -14.70
N VAL A 161 -1.08 2.83 -13.81
CA VAL A 161 -0.66 3.83 -12.84
C VAL A 161 0.66 4.48 -13.25
N SER A 162 0.72 5.81 -13.18
CA SER A 162 1.94 6.58 -13.41
C SER A 162 2.21 7.59 -12.28
N ALA A 163 3.44 7.63 -11.79
CA ALA A 163 3.90 8.54 -10.76
C ALA A 163 5.34 9.02 -11.07
N PRO A 164 5.54 9.81 -12.13
CA PRO A 164 6.88 10.10 -12.68
C PRO A 164 7.79 10.87 -11.73
N ASN A 165 7.22 11.63 -10.79
CA ASN A 165 7.98 12.46 -9.84
C ASN A 165 8.28 11.73 -8.51
N ALA A 166 7.77 10.51 -8.35
CA ALA A 166 7.98 9.72 -7.15
C ALA A 166 9.08 8.68 -7.40
N GLU A 167 10.09 8.63 -6.53
CA GLU A 167 11.21 7.70 -6.70
C GLU A 167 10.78 6.25 -6.43
N ARG A 168 10.13 6.01 -5.29
CA ARG A 168 9.61 4.68 -4.92
C ARG A 168 8.40 4.80 -3.99
N PRO A 169 7.22 5.18 -4.52
CA PRO A 169 6.02 5.42 -3.72
C PRO A 169 5.51 4.16 -3.02
N PHE A 170 4.69 4.35 -1.99
CA PHE A 170 4.16 3.25 -1.18
C PHE A 170 2.92 2.62 -1.82
N LEU A 171 2.87 1.29 -1.76
CA LEU A 171 1.68 0.50 -2.08
C LEU A 171 1.39 -0.42 -0.90
N ILE A 172 0.22 -0.25 -0.29
CA ILE A 172 -0.24 -1.04 0.86
C ILE A 172 -1.40 -1.90 0.40
N VAL A 173 -1.30 -3.20 0.61
CA VAL A 173 -2.37 -4.17 0.31
C VAL A 173 -2.85 -4.80 1.61
N PHE A 174 -4.14 -4.72 1.88
CA PHE A 174 -4.80 -5.45 2.96
C PHE A 174 -5.51 -6.66 2.40
N GLY A 175 -5.25 -7.84 2.95
CA GLY A 175 -5.85 -9.08 2.45
C GLY A 175 -5.59 -10.30 3.32
N ASP A 176 -6.22 -11.42 2.99
CA ASP A 176 -6.09 -12.67 3.74
C ASP A 176 -5.93 -13.93 2.88
N ALA A 177 -5.94 -13.79 1.56
CA ALA A 177 -6.00 -14.91 0.62
C ALA A 177 -4.75 -15.05 -0.27
N PRO A 178 -4.54 -16.23 -0.89
CA PRO A 178 -3.59 -16.40 -1.98
C PRO A 178 -4.18 -15.78 -3.27
N MET A 179 -3.34 -15.67 -4.29
CA MET A 179 -3.69 -15.12 -5.60
C MET A 179 -3.80 -16.21 -6.67
N HIS A 180 -4.61 -15.97 -7.70
CA HIS A 180 -4.58 -16.80 -8.91
C HIS A 180 -3.16 -16.80 -9.49
N THR A 181 -2.67 -17.95 -9.96
CA THR A 181 -1.29 -18.05 -10.48
C THR A 181 -1.08 -17.30 -11.80
N GLU A 182 -2.16 -17.18 -12.57
CA GLU A 182 -2.20 -16.59 -13.90
C GLU A 182 -3.44 -15.70 -14.02
N ILE A 183 -3.26 -14.60 -14.74
CA ILE A 183 -4.30 -13.64 -15.12
C ILE A 183 -4.58 -13.91 -16.59
N PHE A 184 -5.77 -14.38 -16.93
CA PHE A 184 -6.08 -14.72 -18.31
C PHE A 184 -6.22 -13.46 -19.18
N ASN A 185 -5.85 -13.57 -20.46
CA ASN A 185 -5.96 -12.46 -21.41
C ASN A 185 -7.40 -11.91 -21.48
N GLU A 186 -8.38 -12.81 -21.43
CA GLU A 186 -9.80 -12.49 -21.41
C GLU A 186 -10.20 -11.69 -20.16
N GLU A 187 -9.63 -12.01 -18.99
CA GLU A 187 -9.86 -11.28 -17.74
C GLU A 187 -9.32 -9.84 -17.86
N ILE A 188 -8.11 -9.68 -18.40
CA ILE A 188 -7.50 -8.36 -18.61
C ILE A 188 -8.33 -7.52 -19.59
N LYS A 189 -8.79 -8.13 -20.69
CA LYS A 189 -9.64 -7.47 -21.69
C LYS A 189 -11.01 -7.10 -21.16
N HIS A 190 -11.60 -7.97 -20.35
CA HIS A 190 -12.91 -7.74 -19.77
C HIS A 190 -12.88 -6.68 -18.67
N VAL A 191 -11.91 -6.72 -17.76
CA VAL A 191 -11.88 -5.82 -16.61
C VAL A 191 -11.17 -4.50 -16.93
N LEU A 192 -9.99 -4.57 -17.55
CA LEU A 192 -9.13 -3.39 -17.79
C LEU A 192 -9.32 -2.79 -19.19
N GLY A 193 -9.84 -3.56 -20.15
CA GLY A 193 -9.96 -3.12 -21.53
C GLY A 193 -8.65 -3.16 -22.33
N ASP A 194 -7.61 -3.76 -21.76
CA ASP A 194 -6.32 -3.99 -22.39
C ASP A 194 -6.28 -5.31 -23.18
N ASP A 195 -5.31 -5.47 -24.08
CA ASP A 195 -5.07 -6.74 -24.79
C ASP A 195 -3.56 -7.02 -24.82
N PRO A 196 -3.00 -7.68 -23.78
CA PRO A 196 -1.58 -8.04 -23.74
C PRO A 196 -1.22 -9.14 -24.74
N GLY A 197 -2.20 -9.76 -25.42
CA GLY A 197 -2.01 -10.81 -26.42
C GLY A 197 -1.70 -12.19 -25.84
N GLN A 198 -1.47 -12.30 -24.53
CA GLN A 198 -1.30 -13.55 -23.80
C GLN A 198 -1.59 -13.35 -22.31
N SER A 199 -1.91 -14.44 -21.63
CA SER A 199 -2.07 -14.48 -20.18
C SER A 199 -0.77 -14.10 -19.45
N VAL A 200 -0.92 -13.52 -18.26
CA VAL A 200 0.19 -12.95 -17.48
C VAL A 200 0.32 -13.69 -16.15
N SER A 201 1.54 -14.08 -15.78
CA SER A 201 1.80 -14.64 -14.44
C SER A 201 1.59 -13.58 -13.36
N ALA A 202 0.79 -13.91 -12.33
CA ALA A 202 0.53 -13.01 -11.21
C ALA A 202 1.82 -12.63 -10.45
N ILE A 203 2.73 -13.60 -10.26
CA ILE A 203 4.03 -13.36 -9.63
C ILE A 203 4.87 -12.40 -10.47
N ALA A 204 4.90 -12.57 -11.79
CA ALA A 204 5.62 -11.67 -12.68
C ALA A 204 5.04 -10.25 -12.66
N ALA A 205 3.71 -10.12 -12.58
CA ALA A 205 3.04 -8.82 -12.43
C ALA A 205 3.48 -8.12 -11.13
N TRP A 206 3.50 -8.82 -9.99
CA TRP A 206 4.01 -8.28 -8.73
C TRP A 206 5.49 -7.92 -8.78
N HIS A 207 6.33 -8.71 -9.45
CA HIS A 207 7.74 -8.36 -9.65
C HIS A 207 7.91 -7.04 -10.40
N ASN A 208 7.08 -6.77 -11.41
CA ASN A 208 7.10 -5.50 -12.13
C ASN A 208 6.68 -4.33 -11.24
N VAL A 209 5.66 -4.51 -10.40
CA VAL A 209 5.23 -3.50 -9.41
C VAL A 209 6.35 -3.21 -8.41
N CYS A 210 6.95 -4.23 -7.81
CA CYS A 210 7.99 -4.10 -6.79
C CYS A 210 9.28 -3.41 -7.26
N ARG A 211 9.51 -3.30 -8.58
CA ARG A 211 10.61 -2.51 -9.17
C ARG A 211 10.42 -1.01 -8.99
N THR A 212 9.17 -0.54 -8.92
CA THR A 212 8.83 0.89 -8.91
C THR A 212 8.10 1.30 -7.63
N TRP A 213 7.41 0.39 -6.96
CA TRP A 213 6.68 0.63 -5.72
C TRP A 213 7.35 -0.05 -4.51
N ASN A 214 7.21 0.58 -3.34
CA ASN A 214 7.50 -0.01 -2.06
C ASN A 214 6.24 -0.73 -1.54
N THR A 215 6.12 -1.99 -1.91
CA THR A 215 4.90 -2.80 -1.75
C THR A 215 4.90 -3.58 -0.44
N TRP A 216 3.80 -3.49 0.32
CA TRP A 216 3.59 -4.21 1.56
C TRP A 216 2.25 -4.95 1.56
N PHE A 217 2.27 -6.22 1.99
CA PHE A 217 1.06 -7.00 2.23
C PHE A 217 0.79 -7.12 3.72
N LEU A 218 -0.28 -6.47 4.17
CA LEU A 218 -0.76 -6.48 5.55
C LEU A 218 -1.81 -7.58 5.67
N ARG A 219 -1.38 -8.71 6.22
CA ARG A 219 -2.15 -9.93 6.31
C ARG A 219 -3.14 -9.87 7.47
N ARG A 220 -4.41 -10.14 7.18
CA ARG A 220 -5.45 -10.26 8.21
C ARG A 220 -5.05 -11.26 9.31
N PRO A 221 -5.32 -10.95 10.60
CA PRO A 221 -5.17 -11.90 11.69
C PRO A 221 -5.99 -13.18 11.48
N GLY A 222 -5.54 -14.30 12.06
CA GLY A 222 -6.28 -15.58 12.09
C GLY A 222 -5.72 -16.68 11.19
N GLY A 223 -4.78 -16.37 10.29
CA GLY A 223 -4.07 -17.35 9.47
C GLY A 223 -2.89 -18.04 10.19
N THR A 224 -2.39 -19.15 9.62
CA THR A 224 -1.16 -19.79 10.11
C THR A 224 0.06 -19.14 9.46
N ARG A 225 0.99 -18.64 10.28
CA ARG A 225 2.26 -18.08 9.77
C ARG A 225 3.07 -19.15 9.04
N GLY A 226 3.57 -18.82 7.85
CA GLY A 226 4.35 -19.70 6.98
C GLY A 226 3.51 -20.67 6.14
N ASP A 227 2.19 -20.47 6.07
CA ASP A 227 1.31 -21.26 5.21
C ASP A 227 1.47 -20.92 3.72
N ASN A 228 0.58 -21.47 2.88
CA ASN A 228 0.67 -21.28 1.44
C ASN A 228 0.47 -19.81 1.02
N ILE A 229 -0.32 -19.04 1.76
CA ILE A 229 -0.55 -17.61 1.50
C ILE A 229 0.78 -16.88 1.70
N ASP A 230 1.45 -17.08 2.84
CA ASP A 230 2.74 -16.46 3.11
C ASP A 230 3.80 -16.88 2.08
N LYS A 231 3.84 -18.15 1.69
CA LYS A 231 4.80 -18.64 0.68
C LYS A 231 4.58 -18.00 -0.68
N GLN A 232 3.33 -17.88 -1.11
CA GLN A 232 3.01 -17.30 -2.40
C GLN A 232 3.27 -15.79 -2.41
N TRP A 233 2.83 -15.06 -1.37
CA TRP A 233 3.15 -13.64 -1.22
C TRP A 233 4.65 -13.38 -1.06
N ALA A 234 5.37 -14.26 -0.37
CA ALA A 234 6.83 -14.15 -0.23
C ALA A 234 7.52 -14.29 -1.59
N SER A 235 6.98 -15.12 -2.48
CA SER A 235 7.46 -15.26 -3.86
C SER A 235 7.13 -14.03 -4.72
N ALA A 236 6.03 -13.33 -4.42
CA ALA A 236 5.55 -12.15 -5.15
C ALA A 236 6.28 -10.85 -4.73
N ILE A 237 6.42 -10.60 -3.43
CA ILE A 237 6.88 -9.30 -2.90
C ILE A 237 8.06 -9.43 -1.92
N GLY A 238 8.45 -10.65 -1.55
CA GLY A 238 9.46 -10.94 -0.53
C GLY A 238 8.84 -11.16 0.85
N ALA A 239 9.34 -12.16 1.59
CA ALA A 239 8.80 -12.52 2.91
C ALA A 239 8.84 -11.37 3.94
N GLN A 240 9.83 -10.48 3.80
CA GLN A 240 10.03 -9.31 4.64
C GLN A 240 9.04 -8.17 4.36
N GLN A 241 8.28 -8.24 3.28
CA GLN A 241 7.23 -7.28 2.92
C GLN A 241 5.83 -7.76 3.36
N ILE A 242 5.77 -8.89 4.07
CA ILE A 242 4.54 -9.44 4.66
C ILE A 242 4.48 -9.04 6.12
N VAL A 243 3.38 -8.40 6.50
CA VAL A 243 3.12 -7.95 7.86
C VAL A 243 1.97 -8.76 8.44
N HIS A 244 2.29 -9.65 9.37
CA HIS A 244 1.28 -10.32 10.18
C HIS A 244 0.78 -9.36 11.25
N MET A 245 -0.54 -9.19 11.30
CA MET A 245 -1.20 -8.37 12.31
C MET A 245 -1.84 -9.26 13.37
N ASP A 246 -1.93 -8.74 14.59
CA ASP A 246 -2.62 -9.43 15.71
C ASP A 246 -4.04 -8.90 15.93
N ASP A 247 -4.31 -7.69 15.44
CA ASP A 247 -5.52 -6.94 15.75
C ASP A 247 -6.01 -6.28 14.45
N GLU A 248 -7.16 -6.76 13.95
CA GLU A 248 -7.83 -6.26 12.74
C GLU A 248 -8.07 -4.76 12.82
N GLN A 249 -8.41 -4.26 14.01
CA GLN A 249 -8.71 -2.86 14.22
C GLN A 249 -7.49 -1.96 14.00
N ARG A 250 -6.27 -2.51 13.97
CA ARG A 250 -5.02 -1.73 13.86
C ARG A 250 -4.38 -1.79 12.49
N ALA A 251 -5.05 -2.35 11.49
CA ALA A 251 -4.54 -2.48 10.14
C ALA A 251 -3.94 -1.17 9.60
N VAL A 252 -4.68 -0.08 9.76
CA VAL A 252 -4.28 1.25 9.32
C VAL A 252 -3.10 1.81 10.14
N ASP A 253 -2.99 1.46 11.43
CA ASP A 253 -1.85 1.88 12.27
C ASP A 253 -0.54 1.22 11.85
N TYR A 254 -0.59 -0.06 11.46
CA TYR A 254 0.58 -0.74 10.90
C TYR A 254 1.05 -0.04 9.62
N ALA A 255 0.13 0.24 8.69
CA ALA A 255 0.46 0.96 7.45
C ALA A 255 1.08 2.34 7.73
N MET A 256 0.45 3.13 8.61
CA MET A 256 1.00 4.44 9.02
C MET A 256 2.39 4.30 9.66
N GLY A 257 2.60 3.32 10.53
CA GLY A 257 3.88 3.11 11.20
C GLY A 257 5.02 2.78 10.22
N LEU A 258 4.75 1.95 9.22
CA LEU A 258 5.70 1.62 8.15
C LEU A 258 6.09 2.85 7.34
N ILE A 259 5.09 3.63 6.91
CA ILE A 259 5.28 4.81 6.08
C ILE A 259 6.00 5.91 6.89
N ALA A 260 5.50 6.22 8.09
CA ALA A 260 6.08 7.23 8.98
C ALA A 260 7.53 6.92 9.30
N ARG A 261 7.87 5.64 9.56
CA ARG A 261 9.26 5.23 9.76
C ARG A 261 10.12 5.47 8.53
N SER A 262 9.67 5.02 7.36
CA SER A 262 10.42 5.22 6.12
C SER A 262 10.61 6.70 5.78
N TRP A 263 9.72 7.58 6.23
CA TRP A 263 9.85 9.02 6.05
C TRP A 263 10.63 9.71 7.18
N GLY A 264 11.07 9.00 8.22
CA GLY A 264 11.84 9.57 9.34
C GLY A 264 10.99 10.20 10.45
N HIS A 265 9.70 9.93 10.49
CA HIS A 265 8.72 10.49 11.44
C HIS A 265 8.19 9.47 12.46
N PHE A 266 8.91 8.38 12.70
CA PHE A 266 8.44 7.31 13.59
C PHE A 266 8.24 7.74 15.04
N GLU A 267 9.12 8.60 15.58
CA GLU A 267 8.99 9.10 16.95
C GLU A 267 7.73 9.96 17.14
N ASP A 268 7.41 10.79 16.14
CA ASP A 268 6.19 11.59 16.15
C ASP A 268 4.95 10.69 16.02
N PHE A 269 4.99 9.71 15.11
CA PHE A 269 3.94 8.69 14.99
C PHE A 269 3.72 7.92 16.30
N LYS A 270 4.79 7.56 17.03
CA LYS A 270 4.67 6.93 18.36
C LYS A 270 3.98 7.84 19.36
N THR A 271 4.25 9.14 19.32
CA THR A 271 3.61 10.12 20.20
C THR A 271 2.12 10.24 19.87
N ASN A 272 1.78 10.35 18.59
CA ASN A 272 0.41 10.32 18.09
C ASN A 272 -0.33 9.03 18.51
N MET A 273 0.31 7.87 18.36
CA MET A 273 -0.27 6.58 18.73
C MET A 273 -0.47 6.43 20.25
N LYS A 274 0.47 6.92 21.09
CA LYS A 274 0.33 6.95 22.55
C LYS A 274 -0.80 7.87 23.04
N ALA A 275 -1.17 8.86 22.24
CA ALA A 275 -2.34 9.70 22.53
C ALA A 275 -3.65 8.97 22.18
N ARG A 276 -3.64 8.11 21.16
CA ARG A 276 -4.79 7.31 20.72
C ARG A 276 -5.00 6.02 21.50
N GLN A 277 -3.94 5.43 22.06
CA GLN A 277 -3.95 4.04 22.53
C GLN A 277 -3.23 3.81 23.87
N ASP A 278 -3.47 2.62 24.42
CA ASP A 278 -2.78 2.12 25.61
C ASP A 278 -1.27 1.93 25.36
N PRO A 279 -0.39 2.26 26.32
CA PRO A 279 1.07 2.15 26.17
C PRO A 279 1.60 0.75 25.83
N GLN A 280 0.92 -0.33 26.23
CA GLN A 280 1.35 -1.70 25.92
C GLN A 280 1.23 -2.00 24.42
N LYS A 281 0.12 -1.55 23.83
CA LYS A 281 -0.20 -1.71 22.40
C LYS A 281 0.79 -1.00 21.48
N VAL A 282 1.27 0.16 21.93
CA VAL A 282 2.30 0.93 21.22
C VAL A 282 3.61 0.16 21.11
N ARG A 283 4.01 -0.55 22.18
CA ARG A 283 5.25 -1.34 22.20
C ARG A 283 5.20 -2.52 21.24
N GLU A 284 4.07 -3.21 21.13
CA GLU A 284 3.90 -4.35 20.21
C GLU A 284 4.12 -3.94 18.74
N ILE A 285 3.50 -2.82 18.32
CA ILE A 285 3.68 -2.29 16.97
C ILE A 285 5.13 -1.83 16.76
N GLU A 286 5.72 -1.16 17.75
CA GLU A 286 7.12 -0.73 17.70
C GLU A 286 8.07 -1.91 17.50
N GLU A 287 7.94 -2.96 18.30
CA GLU A 287 8.75 -4.18 18.18
C GLU A 287 8.62 -4.82 16.80
N ARG A 288 7.40 -4.86 16.24
CA ARG A 288 7.15 -5.40 14.90
C ARG A 288 7.76 -4.58 13.79
N VAL A 289 7.54 -3.26 13.80
CA VAL A 289 8.10 -2.37 12.79
C VAL A 289 9.63 -2.40 12.83
N VAL A 290 10.22 -2.46 14.03
CA VAL A 290 11.68 -2.62 14.20
C VAL A 290 12.17 -3.99 13.73
N ALA A 291 11.48 -5.08 14.07
CA ALA A 291 11.86 -6.44 13.65
C ALA A 291 11.81 -6.60 12.12
N LEU A 292 10.80 -5.99 11.49
CA LEU A 292 10.62 -5.96 10.05
C LEU A 292 11.73 -5.18 9.35
N GLU A 293 12.15 -4.04 9.90
CA GLU A 293 13.31 -3.31 9.37
C GLU A 293 14.58 -4.14 9.47
N LYS A 294 14.86 -4.77 10.62
CA LYS A 294 16.03 -5.66 10.75
C LYS A 294 15.99 -6.80 9.75
N ALA A 295 14.80 -7.35 9.47
CA ALA A 295 14.62 -8.37 8.45
C ALA A 295 14.87 -7.81 7.04
N ILE A 296 14.41 -6.60 6.73
CA ILE A 296 14.65 -5.93 5.45
C ILE A 296 16.12 -5.56 5.28
N GLU A 297 16.77 -5.01 6.29
CA GLU A 297 18.17 -4.65 6.27
C GLU A 297 19.06 -5.90 6.16
N GLY A 298 18.71 -6.98 6.86
CA GLY A 298 19.36 -8.28 6.72
C GLY A 298 19.10 -8.97 5.37
N ALA A 299 17.94 -8.75 4.76
CA ALA A 299 17.57 -9.28 3.44
C ALA A 299 18.06 -8.42 2.27
N ARG A 300 18.37 -7.14 2.52
CA ARG A 300 19.20 -6.30 1.65
C ARG A 300 20.64 -6.83 1.73
N GLY A 301 20.85 -8.02 1.19
CA GLY A 301 22.18 -8.44 0.77
C GLY A 301 22.79 -7.37 -0.13
N PRO A 302 24.13 -7.35 -0.30
CA PRO A 302 24.78 -6.40 -1.18
C PRO A 302 24.08 -6.42 -2.54
N VAL A 303 23.63 -5.24 -3.00
CA VAL A 303 23.06 -5.08 -4.35
C VAL A 303 24.04 -5.73 -5.31
N ALA A 304 23.58 -6.74 -6.06
CA ALA A 304 24.43 -7.40 -7.04
C ALA A 304 24.92 -6.33 -8.01
N LEU A 305 26.22 -6.05 -7.99
CA LEU A 305 26.84 -5.13 -8.93
C LEU A 305 26.75 -5.76 -10.32
N GLU A 306 26.00 -5.17 -11.23
CA GLU A 306 25.92 -5.64 -12.61
C GLU A 306 26.98 -4.96 -13.48
N CYS A 307 27.54 -5.72 -14.42
CA CYS A 307 28.48 -5.19 -15.38
C CYS A 307 27.79 -4.18 -16.32
N PRO A 308 28.26 -2.92 -16.43
CA PRO A 308 27.61 -1.89 -17.25
C PRO A 308 27.70 -2.18 -18.76
N ARG A 309 28.53 -3.14 -19.18
CA ARG A 309 28.72 -3.52 -20.59
C ARG A 309 27.87 -4.71 -21.01
N CYS A 310 27.66 -5.68 -20.13
CA CYS A 310 27.03 -6.96 -20.50
C CYS A 310 25.97 -7.45 -19.51
N SER A 311 25.67 -6.66 -18.47
CA SER A 311 24.70 -6.95 -17.40
C SER A 311 24.97 -8.23 -16.60
N ALA A 312 26.10 -8.90 -16.83
CA ALA A 312 26.48 -10.05 -16.05
C ALA A 312 26.80 -9.64 -14.60
N PRO A 313 26.41 -10.45 -13.59
CA PRO A 313 26.70 -10.17 -12.19
C PRO A 313 28.22 -10.16 -11.94
N LEU A 314 28.71 -9.13 -11.26
CA LEU A 314 30.10 -8.99 -10.81
C LEU A 314 30.27 -9.77 -9.51
N ARG A 315 30.93 -10.93 -9.58
CA ARG A 315 31.07 -11.88 -8.46
C ARG A 315 32.38 -11.77 -7.68
N ASP A 316 33.31 -10.92 -8.12
CA ASP A 316 34.68 -10.86 -7.60
C ASP A 316 35.17 -9.40 -7.47
N VAL A 317 34.58 -8.67 -6.52
CA VAL A 317 34.91 -7.28 -6.23
C VAL A 317 36.05 -7.25 -5.21
N SER A 318 37.25 -6.86 -5.61
CA SER A 318 38.39 -6.68 -4.69
C SER A 318 38.77 -5.19 -4.63
N GLY A 319 38.42 -4.54 -3.52
CA GLY A 319 38.66 -3.10 -3.34
C GLY A 319 37.78 -2.24 -4.26
N SER A 320 38.36 -1.19 -4.85
CA SER A 320 37.64 -0.22 -5.70
C SER A 320 37.49 -0.66 -7.17
N ARG A 321 37.85 -1.90 -7.50
CA ARG A 321 37.80 -2.42 -8.87
C ARG A 321 37.20 -3.83 -8.92
N ALA A 322 36.40 -4.08 -9.94
CA ALA A 322 35.84 -5.38 -10.26
C ALA A 322 36.06 -5.67 -11.74
N THR A 323 36.55 -6.87 -12.07
CA THR A 323 36.66 -7.31 -13.46
C THR A 323 35.49 -8.23 -13.77
N CYS A 324 34.73 -7.92 -14.82
CA CYS A 324 33.65 -8.78 -15.27
C CYS A 324 34.22 -10.07 -15.87
N SER A 325 33.90 -11.23 -15.27
CA SER A 325 34.34 -12.55 -15.75
C SER A 325 33.78 -12.94 -17.13
N PHE A 326 32.75 -12.24 -17.62
CA PHE A 326 32.11 -12.54 -18.90
C PHE A 326 32.66 -11.72 -20.07
N CYS A 327 32.94 -10.43 -19.87
CA CYS A 327 33.38 -9.53 -20.94
C CYS A 327 34.72 -8.83 -20.67
N ASN A 328 35.38 -9.17 -19.56
CA ASN A 328 36.67 -8.65 -19.10
C ASN A 328 36.74 -7.12 -18.96
N VAL A 329 35.60 -6.43 -18.89
CA VAL A 329 35.59 -5.00 -18.59
C VAL A 329 35.92 -4.78 -17.11
N VAL A 330 36.78 -3.81 -16.85
CA VAL A 330 37.13 -3.38 -15.49
C VAL A 330 36.17 -2.25 -15.10
N VAL A 331 35.45 -2.44 -14.01
CA VAL A 331 34.50 -1.50 -13.43
C VAL A 331 35.09 -0.93 -12.15
N ASN A 332 35.07 0.40 -12.01
CA ASN A 332 35.40 1.02 -10.73
C ASN A 332 34.16 0.96 -9.83
N VAL A 333 34.29 0.31 -8.68
CA VAL A 333 33.20 0.19 -7.70
C VAL A 333 33.38 1.30 -6.66
N PRO A 334 32.34 2.12 -6.38
CA PRO A 334 32.41 3.14 -5.34
C PRO A 334 32.71 2.49 -3.98
N SER A 335 33.74 2.97 -3.28
CA SER A 335 34.06 2.49 -1.93
C SER A 335 32.95 2.88 -0.95
N SER A 336 32.40 1.92 -0.22
CA SER A 336 31.36 2.10 0.80
C SER A 336 31.90 2.74 2.09
N THR A 337 32.54 3.90 1.99
CA THR A 337 32.97 4.70 3.14
C THR A 337 32.55 6.16 2.94
N SER A 338 31.26 6.41 3.17
CA SER A 338 30.69 7.62 3.79
C SER A 338 29.21 7.74 3.43
N ARG A 339 28.34 7.33 4.35
CA ARG A 339 27.05 7.95 4.64
C ARG A 339 26.50 7.40 5.94
#